data_AF-A0A3N5HZ52-F1
#
_entry.id   AF-A0A3N5HZ52-F1
#
_cell.length_a   1.000
_cell.length_b   1.000
_cell.length_c   1.000
_cell.angle_alpha   90.00
_cell.angle_beta   90.00
_cell.angle_gamma   90.00
#
_symmetry.space_group_name_H-M   'P 1'
#
loop_
_entity.id
_entity.type
_entity.pdbx_description
1 polymer ?
#
loop_
_entity_poly.entity_id
_entity_poly.type
_entity_poly.pdbx_seq_one_letter_code
_entity_poly.pdbx_strand_id
1 'polypeptide(L)'
;WGAAALRPTAWREVPRAPLADVALVVAALVAAAGWRRRRAVASSAAMPAFYARALRLLAPRGLTPGVGETAREFARRAGPAPWAAPLAPLTDAYERVRFGGAVLDPAERDDLEAALRDLAAAARARRPG
;
A
#
# COMPACT_ATOMS: atom_id res chain seq x y z
N TRP A 1 44.71 -62.40 9.77
CA TRP A 1 43.87 -61.69 10.75
C TRP A 1 44.55 -60.37 11.11
N GLY A 2 44.25 -59.30 10.37
CA GLY A 2 44.76 -57.96 10.65
C GLY A 2 43.57 -57.01 10.70
N ALA A 3 43.14 -56.65 11.90
CA ALA A 3 42.06 -55.68 12.09
C ALA A 3 42.60 -54.30 11.70
N ALA A 4 42.23 -53.83 10.51
CA ALA A 4 42.43 -52.44 10.11
C ALA A 4 41.62 -51.56 11.08
N ALA A 5 42.32 -50.94 12.02
CA ALA A 5 41.73 -49.98 12.94
C ALA A 5 41.15 -48.81 12.14
N LEU A 6 39.83 -48.78 12.01
CA LEU A 6 39.08 -47.63 11.51
C LEU A 6 39.33 -46.48 12.48
N ARG A 7 40.06 -45.45 12.02
CA ARG A 7 40.25 -44.22 12.79
C ARG A 7 38.88 -43.57 13.00
N PRO A 8 38.54 -43.12 14.22
CA PRO A 8 37.33 -42.35 14.43
C PRO A 8 37.42 -41.06 13.61
N THR A 9 36.40 -40.83 12.79
CA THR A 9 36.22 -39.61 11.99
C THR A 9 36.30 -38.40 12.91
N ALA A 10 37.27 -37.51 12.64
CA ALA A 10 37.37 -36.22 13.29
C ALA A 10 36.06 -35.46 13.05
N TRP A 11 35.27 -35.30 14.11
CA TRP A 11 34.12 -34.43 14.13
C TRP A 11 34.62 -33.00 13.87
N ARG A 12 34.26 -32.44 12.72
CA ARG A 12 34.56 -31.03 12.40
C ARG A 12 33.85 -30.17 13.43
N GLU A 13 34.62 -29.48 14.27
CA GLU A 13 34.11 -28.35 15.02
C GLU A 13 33.65 -27.30 14.02
N VAL A 14 32.33 -27.14 13.88
CA VAL A 14 31.76 -26.04 13.13
C VAL A 14 32.04 -24.78 13.94
N PRO A 15 32.83 -23.81 13.44
CA PRO A 15 33.03 -22.56 14.15
C PRO A 15 31.65 -21.93 14.34
N ARG A 16 31.26 -21.65 15.58
CA ARG A 16 29.92 -21.16 15.95
C ARG A 16 29.67 -19.70 15.55
N ALA A 17 30.70 -19.03 15.02
CA ALA A 17 30.71 -17.61 14.69
C ALA A 17 29.82 -17.16 13.50
N PRO A 18 29.75 -17.86 12.35
CA PRO A 18 28.97 -17.38 11.21
C PRO A 18 27.45 -17.56 11.39
N LEU A 19 27.03 -18.42 12.33
CA LEU A 19 25.60 -18.65 12.60
C LEU A 19 24.99 -17.48 13.39
N ALA A 20 25.75 -16.86 14.28
CA ALA A 20 25.28 -15.69 15.04
C ALA A 20 25.06 -14.49 14.11
N ASP A 21 25.97 -14.26 13.16
CA ASP A 21 25.85 -13.17 12.19
C ASP A 21 24.65 -13.38 11.26
N VAL A 22 24.46 -14.61 10.76
CA VAL A 22 23.30 -14.96 9.92
C VAL A 22 22.00 -14.78 10.72
N ALA A 23 21.94 -15.23 11.97
CA ALA A 23 20.76 -15.07 12.81
C ALA A 23 20.44 -13.59 13.08
N LEU A 24 21.46 -12.75 13.28
CA LEU A 24 21.29 -11.31 13.48
C LEU A 24 20.73 -10.63 12.22
N VAL A 25 21.25 -10.97 11.04
CA VAL A 25 20.75 -10.44 9.76
C VAL A 25 19.30 -10.86 9.52
N VAL A 26 18.97 -12.13 9.75
CA VAL A 26 17.59 -12.63 9.62
C VAL A 26 16.67 -11.92 10.61
N ALA A 27 17.07 -11.78 11.88
CA ALA A 27 16.30 -11.07 12.89
C ALA A 27 16.07 -9.60 12.50
N ALA A 28 17.10 -8.92 11.98
CA ALA A 28 16.99 -7.54 11.51
C ALA A 28 16.04 -7.41 10.31
N LEU A 29 16.08 -8.34 9.35
CA LEU A 29 15.17 -8.36 8.20
C LEU A 29 13.72 -8.62 8.63
N VAL A 30 13.49 -9.57 9.55
CA VAL A 30 12.16 -9.87 10.11
C VAL A 30 11.63 -8.69 10.91
N ALA A 31 12.47 -8.06 11.75
CA ALA A 31 12.11 -6.87 12.50
C ALA A 31 11.76 -5.70 11.56
N ALA A 32 12.58 -5.44 10.53
CA ALA A 32 12.32 -4.41 9.54
C ALA A 32 11.03 -4.67 8.74
N ALA A 33 10.79 -5.91 8.32
CA ALA A 33 9.55 -6.31 7.66
C ALA A 33 8.34 -6.14 8.59
N GLY A 34 8.46 -6.55 9.85
CA GLY A 34 7.43 -6.36 10.88
C GLY A 34 7.13 -4.90 11.15
N TRP A 35 8.16 -4.05 11.24
CA TRP A 35 8.02 -2.61 11.42
C TRP A 35 7.33 -1.93 10.23
N ARG A 36 7.74 -2.29 9.00
CA ARG A 36 7.09 -1.81 7.77
C ARG A 36 5.61 -2.20 7.74
N ARG A 37 5.29 -3.45 8.07
CA ARG A 37 3.90 -3.94 8.16
C ARG A 37 3.10 -3.20 9.23
N ARG A 38 3.64 -3.01 10.44
CA ARG A 38 2.97 -2.27 11.52
C ARG A 38 2.71 -0.81 11.12
N ARG A 39 3.67 -0.16 10.47
CA ARG A 39 3.51 1.22 9.99
C ARG A 39 2.47 1.32 8.86
N ALA A 40 2.41 0.32 7.98
CA ALA A 40 1.36 0.22 6.96
C ALA A 40 -0.03 0.02 7.59
N VAL A 41 -0.16 -0.81 8.64
CA VAL A 41 -1.43 -1.02 9.36
C VAL A 41 -1.87 0.24 10.13
N ALA A 42 -0.95 0.93 10.81
CA ALA A 42 -1.27 2.19 11.48
C ALA A 42 -1.67 3.30 10.48
N SER A 43 -1.02 3.33 9.31
CA SER A 43 -1.42 4.19 8.19
C SER A 43 -2.76 3.79 7.58
N SER A 44 -3.13 2.51 7.63
CA SER A 44 -4.40 2.02 7.09
C SER A 44 -5.59 2.56 7.89
N ALA A 45 -5.48 2.81 9.20
CA ALA A 45 -6.60 3.36 9.99
C ALA A 45 -7.04 4.76 9.55
N ALA A 46 -6.11 5.60 9.10
CA ALA A 46 -6.38 6.94 8.60
C ALA A 46 -6.71 6.91 7.09
N MET A 47 -7.62 7.78 6.65
CA MET A 47 -7.90 7.94 5.23
C MET A 47 -6.64 8.38 4.47
N PRO A 48 -6.24 7.69 3.38
CA PRO A 48 -5.10 8.11 2.56
C PRO A 48 -5.23 9.55 2.06
N ALA A 49 -4.12 10.30 2.11
CA ALA A 49 -4.11 11.73 1.82
C ALA A 49 -4.56 12.08 0.39
N PHE A 50 -4.23 11.23 -0.60
CA PHE A 50 -4.66 11.43 -1.98
C PHE A 50 -6.19 11.37 -2.11
N TYR A 51 -6.84 10.42 -1.43
CA TYR A 51 -8.29 10.27 -1.47
C TYR A 51 -8.98 11.42 -0.72
N ALA A 52 -8.42 11.84 0.42
CA ALA A 52 -8.87 13.05 1.11
C ALA A 52 -8.77 14.31 0.23
N ARG A 53 -7.76 14.40 -0.64
CA ARG A 53 -7.63 15.49 -1.62
C ARG A 53 -8.70 15.37 -2.72
N ALA A 54 -8.98 14.17 -3.22
CA ALA A 54 -10.05 13.93 -4.19
C ALA A 54 -11.42 14.38 -3.67
N LEU A 55 -11.78 14.01 -2.44
CA LEU A 55 -13.02 14.44 -1.81
C LEU A 55 -13.10 15.97 -1.66
N ARG A 56 -11.98 16.62 -1.30
CA ARG A 56 -11.91 18.09 -1.22
C ARG A 56 -12.12 18.78 -2.57
N LEU A 57 -11.69 18.17 -3.69
CA LEU A 57 -11.91 18.73 -5.03
C LEU A 57 -13.37 18.64 -5.49
N LEU A 58 -14.11 17.66 -4.96
CA LEU A 58 -15.52 17.41 -5.28
C LEU A 58 -16.49 18.10 -4.31
N ALA A 59 -16.07 18.35 -3.07
CA ALA A 59 -16.89 19.00 -2.03
C ALA A 59 -17.54 20.33 -2.47
N PRO A 60 -16.88 21.24 -3.23
CA PRO A 60 -17.52 22.46 -3.75
C PRO A 60 -18.71 22.22 -4.68
N ARG A 61 -18.93 20.99 -5.15
CA ARG A 61 -20.12 20.59 -5.94
C ARG A 61 -21.17 19.86 -5.13
N GLY A 62 -21.06 19.87 -3.80
CA GLY A 62 -21.96 19.13 -2.91
C GLY A 62 -21.74 17.62 -2.93
N LEU A 63 -20.65 17.15 -3.56
CA LEU A 63 -20.32 15.74 -3.63
C LEU A 63 -19.41 15.37 -2.46
N THR A 64 -19.99 14.67 -1.48
CA THR A 64 -19.29 14.05 -0.35
C THR A 64 -19.85 12.66 -0.11
N PRO A 65 -19.07 11.70 0.43
CA PRO A 65 -19.58 10.39 0.78
C PRO A 65 -20.67 10.48 1.86
N GLY A 66 -21.72 9.67 1.72
CA GLY A 66 -22.76 9.51 2.73
C GLY A 66 -22.26 8.73 3.95
N VAL A 67 -23.03 8.77 5.04
CA VAL A 67 -22.73 7.99 6.25
C VAL A 67 -22.76 6.51 5.93
N GLY A 68 -21.65 5.80 6.20
CA GLY A 68 -21.52 4.37 5.90
C GLY A 68 -21.37 4.04 4.41
N GLU A 69 -21.38 5.04 3.53
CA GLU A 69 -21.21 4.83 2.11
C GLU A 69 -19.76 4.43 1.80
N THR A 70 -19.60 3.36 1.03
CA THR A 70 -18.29 2.94 0.56
C THR A 70 -17.76 3.88 -0.52
N ALA A 71 -16.45 3.89 -0.74
CA ALA A 71 -15.84 4.72 -1.76
C ALA A 71 -16.36 4.39 -3.18
N ARG A 72 -16.55 3.11 -3.50
CA ARG A 72 -17.17 2.68 -4.77
C ARG A 72 -18.63 3.08 -4.89
N GLU A 73 -19.42 3.00 -3.82
CA GLU A 73 -20.81 3.50 -3.85
C GLU A 73 -20.87 5.00 -4.08
N PHE A 74 -20.02 5.76 -3.38
CA PHE A 74 -19.87 7.20 -3.60
C PHE A 74 -19.50 7.52 -5.04
N ALA A 75 -18.49 6.84 -5.60
CA ALA A 75 -18.05 7.06 -6.97
C ALA A 75 -19.16 6.77 -7.99
N ARG A 76 -19.95 5.70 -7.77
CA ARG A 76 -21.12 5.37 -8.58
C ARG A 76 -22.23 6.41 -8.45
N ARG A 77 -22.52 6.88 -7.23
CA ARG A 77 -23.56 7.90 -6.95
C ARG A 77 -23.18 9.27 -7.48
N ALA A 78 -21.89 9.62 -7.50
CA ALA A 78 -21.40 10.86 -8.09
C ALA A 78 -21.72 10.98 -9.59
N GLY A 79 -22.16 9.88 -10.23
CA GLY A 79 -22.83 9.84 -11.52
C GLY A 79 -21.89 9.94 -12.72
N PRO A 80 -22.41 9.74 -13.93
CA PRO A 80 -21.67 9.95 -15.17
C PRO A 80 -21.42 11.45 -15.35
N ALA A 81 -20.23 11.90 -14.98
CA ALA A 81 -19.79 13.28 -15.05
C ALA A 81 -18.33 13.32 -15.51
N PRO A 82 -17.81 14.49 -15.94
CA PRO A 82 -16.41 14.60 -16.36
C PRO A 82 -15.40 14.13 -15.31
N TRP A 83 -15.75 14.17 -14.02
CA TRP A 83 -14.92 13.68 -12.92
C TRP A 83 -14.97 12.17 -12.70
N ALA A 84 -15.87 11.43 -13.33
CA ALA A 84 -16.03 9.99 -13.07
C ALA A 84 -14.80 9.19 -13.48
N ALA A 85 -14.27 9.45 -14.69
CA ALA A 85 -13.08 8.77 -15.20
C ALA A 85 -11.84 8.97 -14.30
N PRO A 86 -11.45 10.20 -13.89
CA PRO A 86 -10.32 10.38 -12.98
C PRO A 86 -10.61 9.96 -11.54
N LEU A 87 -11.88 9.91 -11.10
CA LEU A 87 -12.25 9.44 -9.75
C LEU A 87 -12.14 7.92 -9.59
N ALA A 88 -12.35 7.15 -10.67
CA ALA A 88 -12.30 5.68 -10.64
C ALA A 88 -10.96 5.11 -10.13
N PRO A 89 -9.79 5.44 -10.72
CA PRO A 89 -8.50 4.90 -10.25
C PRO A 89 -8.17 5.34 -8.82
N LEU A 90 -8.58 6.55 -8.41
CA LEU A 90 -8.42 7.04 -7.03
C LEU A 90 -9.24 6.22 -6.03
N THR A 91 -10.46 5.84 -6.42
CA THR A 91 -11.37 5.03 -5.59
C THR A 91 -10.84 3.61 -5.46
N ASP A 92 -10.39 3.00 -6.55
CA ASP A 92 -9.82 1.65 -6.52
C ASP A 92 -8.53 1.61 -5.70
N ALA A 93 -7.63 2.59 -5.87
CA ALA A 93 -6.43 2.69 -5.04
C ALA A 93 -6.74 2.90 -3.56
N TYR A 94 -7.75 3.72 -3.24
CA TYR A 94 -8.20 3.90 -1.86
C TYR A 94 -8.63 2.56 -1.24
N GLU A 95 -9.44 1.77 -1.92
CA GLU A 95 -9.90 0.49 -1.39
C GLU A 95 -8.75 -0.51 -1.23
N ARG A 96 -7.84 -0.60 -2.21
CA ARG A 96 -6.65 -1.46 -2.11
C ARG A 96 -5.76 -1.09 -0.92
N VAL A 97 -5.54 0.20 -0.69
CA VAL A 97 -4.69 0.67 0.42
C VAL A 97 -5.40 0.51 1.76
N ARG A 98 -6.67 0.94 1.85
CA ARG A 98 -7.43 1.00 3.11
C ARG A 98 -7.80 -0.40 3.62
N PHE A 99 -8.23 -1.28 2.73
CA PHE A 99 -8.78 -2.60 3.09
C PHE A 99 -7.88 -3.75 2.64
N GLY A 100 -7.13 -3.59 1.54
CA GLY A 100 -6.23 -4.62 1.02
C GLY A 100 -4.81 -4.58 1.58
N GLY A 101 -4.44 -3.53 2.35
CA GLY A 101 -3.09 -3.36 2.87
C GLY A 101 -2.02 -3.12 1.80
N ALA A 102 -2.44 -2.72 0.59
CA ALA A 102 -1.53 -2.42 -0.51
C ALA A 102 -0.63 -1.22 -0.17
N VAL A 103 0.63 -1.30 -0.61
CA VAL A 103 1.58 -0.19 -0.55
C VAL A 103 1.79 0.30 -1.97
N LEU A 104 1.41 1.54 -2.25
CA LEU A 104 1.59 2.14 -3.57
C LEU A 104 3.07 2.26 -3.89
N ASP A 105 3.49 1.81 -5.06
CA ASP A 105 4.83 2.05 -5.58
C ASP A 105 4.97 3.50 -6.12
N PRO A 106 6.17 3.95 -6.51
CA PRO A 106 6.36 5.31 -7.03
C PRO A 106 5.56 5.60 -8.31
N ALA A 107 5.48 4.66 -9.25
CA ALA A 107 4.76 4.85 -10.51
C ALA A 107 3.26 4.96 -10.27
N GLU A 108 2.69 4.11 -9.42
CA GLU A 108 1.30 4.21 -8.99
C GLU A 108 1.00 5.57 -8.35
N ARG A 109 1.92 6.12 -7.55
CA ARG A 109 1.72 7.45 -6.95
C ARG A 109 1.70 8.56 -8.00
N ASP A 110 2.57 8.48 -9.00
CA ASP A 110 2.60 9.45 -10.09
C ASP A 110 1.31 9.39 -10.93
N ASP A 111 0.81 8.18 -11.18
CA ASP A 111 -0.47 7.95 -11.84
C ASP A 111 -1.65 8.53 -11.04
N LEU A 112 -1.66 8.35 -9.71
CA LEU A 112 -2.71 8.93 -8.85
C LEU A 112 -2.62 10.46 -8.80
N GLU A 113 -1.42 11.05 -8.82
CA GLU A 113 -1.27 12.51 -8.89
C GLU A 113 -1.68 13.06 -10.27
N ALA A 114 -1.49 12.30 -11.36
CA ALA A 114 -2.08 12.63 -12.67
C ALA A 114 -3.61 12.59 -12.61
N ALA A 115 -4.20 11.52 -12.06
CA ALA A 115 -5.64 11.41 -11.88
C ALA A 115 -6.21 12.54 -10.99
N LEU A 116 -5.50 12.99 -9.96
CA LEU A 116 -5.90 14.14 -9.14
C LEU A 116 -5.89 15.45 -9.93
N ARG A 117 -4.91 15.66 -10.82
CA ARG A 117 -4.88 16.83 -11.70
C ARG A 117 -6.06 16.82 -12.67
N ASP A 118 -6.34 15.67 -13.28
CA ASP A 118 -7.47 15.50 -14.19
C ASP A 118 -8.81 15.67 -13.46
N LEU A 119 -8.92 15.12 -12.24
CA LEU A 119 -10.08 15.33 -11.37
C LEU A 119 -10.28 16.81 -11.08
N ALA A 120 -9.20 17.54 -10.76
CA ALA A 120 -9.26 18.97 -10.51
C ALA A 120 -9.62 19.78 -11.76
N ALA A 121 -9.18 19.37 -12.94
CA ALA A 121 -9.54 20.00 -14.21
C ALA A 121 -11.02 19.77 -14.56
N ALA A 122 -11.45 18.50 -14.54
CA ALA A 122 -12.85 18.10 -14.73
C ALA A 122 -13.79 18.75 -13.69
N ALA A 123 -13.27 18.97 -12.49
CA ALA A 123 -13.98 19.66 -11.43
C ALA A 123 -14.21 21.16 -11.72
N ARG A 124 -13.22 21.83 -12.31
CA ARG A 124 -13.33 23.26 -12.61
C ARG A 124 -14.16 23.55 -13.85
N ALA A 125 -14.18 22.62 -14.82
CA ALA A 125 -15.04 22.69 -15.98
C ALA A 125 -16.51 22.77 -15.53
N ARG A 126 -17.11 23.97 -15.63
CA ARG A 126 -18.43 24.27 -15.09
C ARG A 126 -19.53 23.93 -16.11
N ARG A 127 -20.65 23.46 -15.54
CA ARG A 127 -22.06 23.43 -16.02
C ARG A 127 -22.32 23.98 -17.43
N PRO A 128 -22.95 23.22 -18.35
CA PRO A 128 -23.92 23.83 -19.24
C PRO A 128 -25.07 24.36 -18.36
N GLY A 129 -25.20 25.68 -18.32
CA GLY A 129 -26.26 26.42 -17.64
C GLY A 129 -26.23 27.83 -18.17
#